data_AF-A0A166GXI0-F1
#
_entry.id   AF-A0A166GXI0-F1
#
_cell.length_a   1.000
_cell.length_b   1.000
_cell.length_c   1.000
_cell.angle_alpha   90.00
_cell.angle_beta   90.00
_cell.angle_gamma   90.00
#
_symmetry.space_group_name_H-M   'P 1'
#
loop_
_entity.id
_entity.type
_entity.pdbx_description
1 polymer ?
#
loop_
_entity_poly.entity_id
_entity_poly.type
_entity_poly.pdbx_seq_one_letter_code
_entity_poly.pdbx_strand_id
1 'polypeptide(L)'
;MAKSSSSSVSSDSDTFPDPQKPPPQTSLTTLLSSLDSLAGGILRRVAAGLLGAAYVCFLLFVVMIVAVVLGVGIVGLWVEDPVSVKEKVLFDYSELNPSATLALGDFGGELNKMVMREVPVGQTYYVDLLLVLPESDYNLQVGMFQLVAEVVSSDGHVIDRSSHPCMLRFRSLPVRLVRTCLFSVPLILGMRFETQKITIPILRHKEGYPRTEAIKITIIPRAGTLFLPQLYDAEIIMNSELPWKKELIRSWKWTLYVWTSVYMYIMLLIVLGCWFRPLMFPVIIASYSRKEEDFDTATEVRRERPLITQESREVSETLRKWKEIRNKRKEMLLHGVAPDTEGSSASSISVTRDDSSSTAEDAGDSEFVGFDD
;
A
#
# COMPACT_ATOMS: atom_id res chain seq x y z
N MET A 1 -4.74 -90.53 -68.95
CA MET A 1 -5.00 -91.80 -68.21
C MET A 1 -4.67 -91.54 -66.75
N ALA A 2 -5.69 -91.33 -65.91
CA ALA A 2 -6.21 -92.32 -64.95
C ALA A 2 -5.14 -92.70 -63.89
N LYS A 3 -5.13 -92.11 -62.69
CA LYS A 3 -5.99 -92.32 -61.49
C LYS A 3 -5.41 -93.42 -60.56
N SER A 4 -5.47 -93.11 -59.26
CA SER A 4 -5.55 -94.02 -58.09
C SER A 4 -4.26 -94.15 -57.26
N SER A 5 -4.21 -93.61 -56.03
CA SER A 5 -4.56 -94.22 -54.71
C SER A 5 -3.49 -95.22 -54.24
N SER A 6 -3.07 -95.39 -52.98
CA SER A 6 -3.52 -94.99 -51.63
C SER A 6 -2.53 -95.55 -50.59
N SER A 7 -2.59 -95.03 -49.34
CA SER A 7 -2.34 -95.73 -48.03
C SER A 7 -0.93 -96.29 -47.73
N SER A 8 -0.33 -96.25 -46.53
CA SER A 8 -0.73 -95.90 -45.15
C SER A 8 0.43 -96.26 -44.19
N VAL A 9 0.55 -95.55 -43.03
CA VAL A 9 0.91 -96.07 -41.67
C VAL A 9 2.36 -96.62 -41.47
N SER A 10 3.13 -96.45 -40.38
CA SER A 10 3.15 -95.72 -39.10
C SER A 10 4.51 -95.96 -38.39
N SER A 11 4.78 -95.19 -37.31
CA SER A 11 5.54 -95.57 -36.09
C SER A 11 7.04 -95.19 -35.93
N ASP A 12 7.24 -94.20 -35.06
CA ASP A 12 8.12 -94.10 -33.87
C ASP A 12 9.63 -94.45 -33.92
N SER A 13 10.48 -93.48 -33.51
CA SER A 13 11.21 -93.49 -32.21
C SER A 13 12.40 -92.50 -32.17
N ASP A 14 12.30 -91.54 -31.24
CA ASP A 14 13.29 -91.03 -30.28
C ASP A 14 14.79 -90.78 -30.59
N THR A 15 15.14 -89.48 -30.54
CA THR A 15 15.99 -88.84 -29.50
C THR A 15 17.55 -88.82 -29.62
N PHE A 16 18.04 -87.61 -30.02
CA PHE A 16 19.15 -86.78 -29.46
C PHE A 16 20.64 -86.97 -29.89
N PRO A 17 21.49 -85.91 -29.86
CA PRO A 17 21.44 -84.69 -30.69
C PRO A 17 22.82 -84.28 -31.26
N ASP A 18 22.81 -83.23 -32.08
CA ASP A 18 23.94 -82.58 -32.76
C ASP A 18 24.36 -81.26 -32.05
N PRO A 19 25.65 -80.89 -31.94
CA PRO A 19 26.06 -79.61 -31.38
C PRO A 19 26.39 -78.55 -32.47
N GLN A 20 26.15 -77.28 -32.11
CA GLN A 20 26.66 -76.02 -32.69
C GLN A 20 25.70 -75.17 -33.55
N LYS A 21 25.04 -74.22 -32.87
CA LYS A 21 24.75 -72.87 -33.40
C LYS A 21 24.71 -71.84 -32.26
N PRO A 22 25.45 -70.72 -32.32
CA PRO A 22 25.39 -69.67 -31.29
C PRO A 22 24.09 -68.82 -31.35
N PRO A 23 23.68 -68.19 -30.22
CA PRO A 23 22.36 -67.60 -29.98
C PRO A 23 22.12 -66.17 -30.57
N PRO A 24 20.85 -65.69 -30.60
CA PRO A 24 20.44 -64.47 -31.32
C PRO A 24 20.78 -63.17 -30.56
N GLN A 25 21.70 -62.37 -31.09
CA GLN A 25 22.03 -61.02 -30.57
C GLN A 25 21.17 -59.89 -31.20
N THR A 26 20.34 -60.21 -32.19
CA THR A 26 19.53 -59.25 -32.95
C THR A 26 18.23 -58.82 -32.25
N SER A 27 17.74 -59.55 -31.25
CA SER A 27 16.49 -59.22 -30.56
C SER A 27 16.66 -58.19 -29.43
N LEU A 28 17.75 -58.27 -28.66
CA LEU A 28 17.98 -57.36 -27.53
C LEU A 28 18.39 -55.95 -27.96
N THR A 29 19.18 -55.82 -29.02
CA THR A 29 19.60 -54.52 -29.59
C THR A 29 18.41 -53.76 -30.19
N THR A 30 17.51 -54.48 -30.86
CA THR A 30 16.29 -53.90 -31.43
C THR A 30 15.31 -53.44 -30.34
N LEU A 31 15.18 -54.21 -29.26
CA LEU A 31 14.33 -53.86 -28.11
C LEU A 31 14.88 -52.67 -27.32
N LEU A 32 16.20 -52.59 -27.11
CA LEU A 32 16.85 -51.43 -26.49
C LEU A 32 16.69 -50.16 -27.34
N SER A 33 16.87 -50.25 -28.66
CA SER A 33 16.67 -49.10 -29.56
C SER A 33 15.21 -48.63 -29.62
N SER A 34 14.25 -49.55 -29.50
CA SER A 34 12.82 -49.22 -29.45
C SER A 34 12.43 -48.53 -28.14
N LEU A 35 13.03 -48.94 -27.02
CA LEU A 35 12.85 -48.29 -25.72
C LEU A 35 13.50 -46.91 -25.67
N ASP A 36 14.67 -46.71 -26.27
CA ASP A 36 15.31 -45.40 -26.39
C ASP A 36 14.48 -44.43 -27.26
N SER A 37 13.87 -44.94 -28.34
CA SER A 37 13.01 -44.13 -29.21
C SER A 37 11.69 -43.72 -28.55
N LEU A 38 11.10 -44.62 -27.75
CA LEU A 38 9.87 -44.37 -26.99
C LEU A 38 10.15 -43.44 -25.80
N ALA A 39 11.23 -43.69 -25.06
CA ALA A 39 11.69 -42.84 -23.96
C ALA A 39 12.04 -41.44 -24.45
N GLY A 40 12.72 -41.31 -25.60
CA GLY A 40 13.02 -40.03 -26.22
C GLY A 40 11.77 -39.23 -26.64
N GLY A 41 10.71 -39.92 -27.09
CA GLY A 41 9.43 -39.29 -27.42
C GLY A 41 8.68 -38.76 -26.18
N ILE A 42 8.68 -39.51 -25.09
CA ILE A 42 8.06 -39.09 -23.82
C ILE A 42 8.89 -37.96 -23.19
N LEU A 43 10.21 -38.07 -23.22
CA LEU A 43 11.14 -37.05 -22.73
C LEU A 43 10.99 -35.71 -23.48
N ARG A 44 10.80 -35.73 -24.80
CA ARG A 44 10.54 -34.51 -25.58
C ARG A 44 9.21 -33.84 -25.21
N ARG A 45 8.17 -34.62 -24.91
CA ARG A 45 6.87 -34.09 -24.46
C ARG A 45 6.95 -33.50 -23.05
N VAL A 46 7.65 -34.17 -22.13
CA VAL A 46 7.93 -33.66 -20.78
C VAL A 46 8.81 -32.42 -20.83
N ALA A 47 9.84 -32.40 -21.68
CA ALA A 47 10.72 -31.25 -21.86
C ALA A 47 9.99 -30.05 -22.46
N ALA A 48 9.09 -30.25 -23.42
CA ALA A 48 8.24 -29.18 -23.97
C ALA A 48 7.26 -28.62 -22.91
N GLY A 49 6.69 -29.50 -22.07
CA GLY A 49 5.85 -29.09 -20.94
C GLY A 49 6.63 -28.31 -19.88
N LEU A 50 7.83 -28.76 -19.53
CA LEU A 50 8.72 -28.08 -18.59
C LEU A 50 9.19 -26.73 -19.12
N LEU A 51 9.50 -26.64 -20.41
CA LEU A 51 9.87 -25.38 -21.07
C LEU A 51 8.71 -24.40 -21.10
N GLY A 52 7.48 -24.89 -21.33
CA GLY A 52 6.26 -24.09 -21.22
C GLY A 52 6.03 -23.60 -19.79
N ALA A 53 6.19 -24.48 -18.78
CA ALA A 53 6.09 -24.11 -17.38
C ALA A 53 7.16 -23.09 -16.95
N ALA A 54 8.39 -23.25 -17.42
CA ALA A 54 9.49 -22.31 -17.19
C ALA A 54 9.19 -20.94 -17.81
N TYR A 55 8.63 -20.91 -19.02
CA TYR A 55 8.22 -19.67 -19.69
C TYR A 55 7.09 -18.95 -18.94
N VAL A 56 6.07 -19.68 -18.48
CA VAL A 56 4.98 -19.12 -17.67
C VAL A 56 5.52 -18.61 -16.32
N CYS A 57 6.42 -19.36 -15.67
CA CYS A 57 7.05 -18.94 -14.42
C CYS A 57 7.86 -17.64 -14.60
N PHE A 58 8.64 -17.55 -15.68
CA PHE A 58 9.38 -16.35 -16.03
C PHE A 58 8.44 -15.16 -16.28
N LEU A 59 7.35 -15.35 -17.02
CA LEU A 59 6.35 -14.32 -17.27
C LEU A 59 5.72 -13.82 -15.96
N LEU A 60 5.33 -14.72 -15.06
CA LEU A 60 4.78 -14.37 -13.75
C LEU A 60 5.79 -13.59 -12.90
N PHE A 61 7.07 -13.96 -12.95
CA PHE A 61 8.14 -13.26 -12.25
C PHE A 61 8.33 -11.83 -12.76
N VAL A 62 8.33 -11.63 -14.08
CA VAL A 62 8.40 -10.29 -14.68
C VAL A 62 7.19 -9.45 -14.27
N VAL A 63 5.99 -10.02 -14.31
CA VAL A 63 4.75 -9.37 -13.86
C VAL A 63 4.81 -8.97 -12.38
N MET A 64 5.36 -9.83 -11.53
CA MET A 64 5.57 -9.54 -10.11
C MET A 64 6.51 -8.34 -9.91
N ILE A 65 7.64 -8.28 -10.62
CA ILE A 65 8.57 -7.14 -10.54
C ILE A 65 7.87 -5.85 -10.95
N VAL A 66 7.14 -5.86 -12.07
CA VAL A 66 6.40 -4.68 -12.55
C VAL A 66 5.35 -4.24 -11.54
N ALA A 67 4.61 -5.16 -10.93
CA ALA A 67 3.62 -4.85 -9.90
C ALA A 67 4.25 -4.22 -8.65
N VAL A 68 5.41 -4.71 -8.21
CA VAL A 68 6.14 -4.13 -7.08
C VAL A 68 6.59 -2.71 -7.40
N VAL A 69 7.17 -2.48 -8.59
CA VAL A 69 7.62 -1.13 -9.01
C VAL A 69 6.44 -0.17 -9.09
N LEU A 70 5.32 -0.58 -9.67
CA LEU A 70 4.11 0.24 -9.76
C LEU A 70 3.48 0.49 -8.38
N GLY A 71 3.41 -0.52 -7.51
CA GLY A 71 2.91 -0.39 -6.15
C GLY A 71 3.75 0.59 -5.32
N VAL A 72 5.07 0.48 -5.41
CA VAL A 72 5.99 1.41 -4.75
C VAL A 72 5.87 2.82 -5.32
N GLY A 73 5.78 2.96 -6.65
CA GLY A 73 5.60 4.26 -7.31
C GLY A 73 4.30 4.95 -6.91
N ILE A 74 3.17 4.21 -6.85
CA ILE A 74 1.88 4.75 -6.43
C ILE A 74 1.93 5.18 -4.97
N VAL A 75 2.38 4.33 -4.05
CA VAL A 75 2.44 4.72 -2.63
C VAL A 75 3.41 5.89 -2.42
N GLY A 76 4.54 5.93 -3.13
CA GLY A 76 5.46 7.06 -3.10
C GLY A 76 4.84 8.38 -3.56
N LEU A 77 3.92 8.36 -4.53
CA LEU A 77 3.16 9.54 -4.95
C LEU A 77 2.08 9.97 -3.95
N TRP A 78 1.55 9.04 -3.15
CA TRP A 78 0.50 9.32 -2.17
C TRP A 78 1.07 9.74 -0.81
N VAL A 79 2.27 9.28 -0.51
CA VAL A 79 3.01 9.55 0.72
C VAL A 79 3.78 10.85 0.53
N GLU A 80 3.12 11.97 0.77
CA GLU A 80 3.79 13.26 0.87
C GLU A 80 4.72 13.26 2.09
N ASP A 81 5.99 13.60 1.88
CA ASP A 81 6.97 13.69 2.95
C ASP A 81 6.72 14.95 3.82
N PRO A 82 7.05 14.91 5.12
CA PRO A 82 6.95 16.10 5.96
C PRO A 82 7.88 17.17 5.39
N VAL A 83 7.30 18.24 4.87
CA VAL A 83 8.04 19.42 4.47
C VAL A 83 8.64 20.02 5.73
N SER A 84 9.95 19.82 5.88
CA SER A 84 10.77 20.48 6.91
C SER A 84 11.60 21.54 6.21
N VAL A 85 11.23 22.80 6.42
CA VAL A 85 11.95 23.93 5.81
C VAL A 85 12.96 24.44 6.81
N LYS A 86 14.19 24.62 6.35
CA LYS A 86 15.28 25.21 7.13
C LYS A 86 15.69 26.51 6.50
N GLU A 87 15.53 27.58 7.24
CA GLU A 87 15.84 28.93 6.76
C GLU A 87 16.79 29.62 7.72
N LYS A 88 17.77 30.35 7.18
CA LYS A 88 18.73 31.11 7.99
C LYS A 88 18.10 32.41 8.43
N VAL A 89 18.38 32.78 9.68
CA VAL A 89 17.77 33.93 10.32
C VAL A 89 18.85 34.85 10.85
N LEU A 90 18.76 36.12 10.46
CA LEU A 90 19.72 37.15 10.81
C LEU A 90 19.10 38.05 11.88
N PHE A 91 19.75 38.11 13.03
CA PHE A 91 19.38 39.01 14.10
C PHE A 91 19.91 40.42 13.80
N ASP A 92 19.01 41.40 13.83
CA ASP A 92 19.41 42.81 13.79
C ASP A 92 19.74 43.27 15.22
N TYR A 93 20.97 43.74 15.41
CA TYR A 93 21.48 44.24 16.70
C TYR A 93 21.40 45.77 16.81
N SER A 94 20.69 46.43 15.90
CA SER A 94 20.39 47.87 16.00
C SER A 94 19.51 48.20 17.21
N GLU A 95 18.63 47.28 17.60
CA GLU A 95 17.72 47.40 18.73
C GLU A 95 18.31 46.80 20.02
N LEU A 96 17.85 47.30 21.18
CA LEU A 96 18.26 46.78 22.49
C LEU A 96 17.96 45.28 22.66
N ASN A 97 16.87 44.81 22.06
CA ASN A 97 16.51 43.41 21.96
C ASN A 97 16.61 43.03 20.49
N PRO A 98 17.64 42.29 20.08
CA PRO A 98 17.85 42.00 18.69
C PRO A 98 16.69 41.16 18.18
N SER A 99 16.12 41.60 17.08
CA SER A 99 14.96 40.99 16.46
C SER A 99 15.33 40.48 15.08
N ALA A 100 14.77 39.33 14.72
CA ALA A 100 14.92 38.73 13.42
C ALA A 100 13.54 38.44 12.87
N THR A 101 13.22 39.07 11.74
CA THR A 101 11.93 38.90 11.06
C THR A 101 12.15 38.03 9.84
N LEU A 102 11.55 36.84 9.84
CA LEU A 102 11.50 36.00 8.65
C LEU A 102 10.18 36.26 7.92
N ALA A 103 10.26 36.90 6.75
CA ALA A 103 9.11 37.11 5.87
C ALA A 103 8.82 35.81 5.09
N LEU A 104 7.67 35.23 5.36
CA LEU A 104 7.08 34.07 4.67
C LEU A 104 6.11 34.48 3.55
N GLY A 105 5.71 35.77 3.49
CA GLY A 105 4.80 36.31 2.49
C GLY A 105 5.43 36.68 1.14
N ASP A 106 4.62 37.32 0.29
CA ASP A 106 4.96 37.70 -1.10
C ASP A 106 6.17 38.65 -1.22
N PHE A 107 6.52 39.30 -0.10
CA PHE A 107 7.64 40.23 0.04
C PHE A 107 8.98 39.53 0.34
N GLY A 108 8.99 38.23 0.65
CA GLY A 108 10.15 37.45 1.06
C GLY A 108 10.91 36.77 -0.08
N GLY A 109 11.04 37.37 -1.27
CA GLY A 109 11.75 36.75 -2.40
C GLY A 109 11.11 35.44 -2.91
N GLU A 110 11.58 34.93 -4.05
CA GLU A 110 10.97 33.75 -4.71
C GLU A 110 11.07 32.46 -3.89
N LEU A 111 12.14 32.29 -3.10
CA LEU A 111 12.38 31.06 -2.33
C LEU A 111 11.39 30.92 -1.16
N ASN A 112 11.16 32.00 -0.40
CA ASN A 112 10.26 31.95 0.77
C ASN A 112 8.78 31.93 0.35
N LYS A 113 8.47 32.50 -0.83
CA LYS A 113 7.14 32.43 -1.44
C LYS A 113 6.73 30.99 -1.78
N MET A 114 7.69 30.14 -2.16
CA MET A 114 7.42 28.73 -2.48
C MET A 114 7.17 27.89 -1.21
N VAL A 115 7.94 28.18 -0.15
CA VAL A 115 7.84 27.57 1.19
C VAL A 115 6.47 27.78 1.83
N MET A 116 5.87 28.96 1.68
CA MET A 116 4.55 29.26 2.26
C MET A 116 3.40 28.65 1.45
N ARG A 117 3.59 28.46 0.14
CA ARG A 117 2.59 27.77 -0.69
C ARG A 117 2.44 26.30 -0.30
N GLU A 118 3.45 25.73 0.37
CA GLU A 118 3.44 24.35 0.85
C GLU A 118 2.65 24.13 2.15
N VAL A 119 2.42 25.15 2.99
CA VAL A 119 1.64 24.97 4.23
C VAL A 119 0.17 25.32 3.96
N PRO A 120 -0.74 24.34 3.89
CA PRO A 120 -2.15 24.61 3.64
C PRO A 120 -2.81 25.23 4.87
N VAL A 121 -3.76 26.13 4.63
CA VAL A 121 -4.59 26.71 5.70
C VAL A 121 -5.28 25.59 6.50
N GLY A 122 -5.20 25.65 7.82
CA GLY A 122 -5.76 24.68 8.76
C GLY A 122 -4.78 23.62 9.26
N GLN A 123 -3.55 23.59 8.76
CA GLN A 123 -2.49 22.71 9.26
C GLN A 123 -1.78 23.32 10.47
N THR A 124 -1.47 22.51 11.48
CA THR A 124 -0.60 22.89 12.59
C THR A 124 0.85 22.76 12.15
N TYR A 125 1.68 23.77 12.42
CA TYR A 125 3.11 23.69 12.23
C TYR A 125 3.83 24.04 13.53
N TYR A 126 5.02 23.47 13.68
CA TYR A 126 5.96 23.79 14.72
C TYR A 126 7.12 24.56 14.13
N VAL A 127 7.58 25.54 14.89
CA VAL A 127 8.79 26.27 14.59
C VAL A 127 9.79 25.93 15.68
N ASP A 128 10.90 25.34 15.27
CA ASP A 128 12.05 25.12 16.12
C ASP A 128 13.13 26.14 15.74
N LEU A 129 13.74 26.78 16.73
CA LEU A 129 14.87 27.68 16.54
C LEU A 129 16.16 26.95 16.92
N LEU A 130 17.07 26.85 15.96
CA LEU A 130 18.42 26.35 16.16
C LEU A 130 19.36 27.54 16.31
N LEU A 131 19.94 27.70 17.49
CA LEU A 131 20.95 28.72 17.76
C LEU A 131 22.33 28.09 17.85
N VAL A 132 23.31 28.67 17.15
CA VAL A 132 24.72 28.28 17.23
C VAL A 132 25.47 29.33 18.02
N LEU A 133 25.88 28.98 19.25
CA LEU A 133 26.59 29.88 20.16
C LEU A 133 28.05 29.43 20.37
N PRO A 134 29.02 30.34 20.46
CA PRO A 134 30.35 30.02 20.99
C PRO A 134 30.29 29.65 22.47
N GLU A 135 31.14 28.70 22.89
CA GLU A 135 31.42 28.40 24.30
C GLU A 135 32.40 29.44 24.91
N SER A 136 32.13 30.74 24.69
CA SER A 136 32.93 31.85 25.23
C SER A 136 32.63 32.10 26.71
N ASP A 137 33.62 32.62 27.44
CA ASP A 137 33.43 32.96 28.86
C ASP A 137 32.37 34.05 29.05
N TYR A 138 32.19 34.93 28.07
CA TYR A 138 31.09 35.89 28.02
C TYR A 138 29.72 35.19 27.95
N ASN A 139 29.52 34.27 26.99
CA ASN A 139 28.25 33.53 26.86
C ASN A 139 27.95 32.64 28.08
N LEU A 140 28.98 32.15 28.76
CA LEU A 140 28.83 31.42 30.01
C LEU A 140 28.33 32.31 31.16
N GLN A 141 28.73 33.58 31.18
CA GLN A 141 28.30 34.56 32.19
C GLN A 141 26.91 35.15 31.93
N VAL A 142 26.46 35.22 30.66
CA VAL A 142 25.10 35.66 30.29
C VAL A 142 24.04 34.83 31.03
N GLY A 143 24.24 33.52 31.12
CA GLY A 143 23.32 32.61 31.80
C GLY A 143 22.00 32.44 31.05
N MET A 144 20.88 32.66 31.75
CA MET A 144 19.53 32.52 31.17
C MET A 144 19.22 33.73 30.28
N PHE A 145 18.67 33.49 29.10
CA PHE A 145 18.06 34.49 28.24
C PHE A 145 16.71 33.98 27.73
N GLN A 146 15.85 34.87 27.28
CA GLN A 146 14.48 34.55 26.89
C GLN A 146 14.34 34.76 25.39
N LEU A 147 13.76 33.78 24.71
CA LEU A 147 13.42 33.86 23.30
C LEU A 147 11.93 34.06 23.19
N VAL A 148 11.52 35.10 22.47
CA VAL A 148 10.12 35.38 22.22
C VAL A 148 9.89 35.30 20.72
N ALA A 149 9.00 34.41 20.31
CA ALA A 149 8.55 34.29 18.92
C ALA A 149 7.14 34.88 18.79
N GLU A 150 6.96 35.73 17.80
CA GLU A 150 5.73 36.42 17.48
C GLU A 150 5.35 36.10 16.03
N VAL A 151 4.14 35.58 15.84
CA VAL A 151 3.55 35.36 14.52
C VAL A 151 2.86 36.64 14.12
N VAL A 152 3.31 37.24 13.01
CA VAL A 152 2.76 38.47 12.48
C VAL A 152 1.87 38.15 11.28
N SER A 153 0.65 38.68 11.31
CA SER A 153 -0.32 38.57 10.23
C SER A 153 -0.01 39.50 9.06
N SER A 154 -0.67 39.29 7.92
CA SER A 154 -0.69 40.23 6.78
C SER A 154 -1.11 41.65 7.15
N ASP A 155 -1.91 41.79 8.21
CA ASP A 155 -2.40 43.09 8.69
C ASP A 155 -1.40 43.77 9.64
N GLY A 156 -0.23 43.17 9.88
CA GLY A 156 0.79 43.64 10.81
C GLY A 156 0.48 43.37 12.28
N HIS A 157 -0.64 42.71 12.59
CA HIS A 157 -1.02 42.34 13.94
C HIS A 157 -0.33 41.04 14.39
N VAL A 158 0.07 40.98 15.66
CA VAL A 158 0.62 39.76 16.27
C VAL A 158 -0.54 38.80 16.54
N ILE A 159 -0.57 37.67 15.82
CA ILE A 159 -1.59 36.62 15.94
C ILE A 159 -1.33 35.80 17.20
N ASP A 160 -0.07 35.41 17.39
CA ASP A 160 0.33 34.48 18.43
C ASP A 160 1.72 34.86 18.94
N ARG A 161 1.95 34.62 20.23
CA ARG A 161 3.19 34.96 20.90
C ARG A 161 3.55 33.85 21.87
N SER A 162 4.74 33.31 21.69
CA SER A 162 5.32 32.31 22.56
C SER A 162 6.63 32.81 23.13
N SER A 163 6.96 32.33 24.33
CA SER A 163 8.13 32.78 25.06
C SER A 163 8.77 31.61 25.80
N HIS A 164 10.03 31.35 25.48
CA HIS A 164 10.80 30.24 26.05
C HIS A 164 12.09 30.74 26.70
N PRO A 165 12.32 30.42 27.99
CA PRO A 165 13.60 30.66 28.62
C PRO A 165 14.61 29.63 28.12
N CYS A 166 15.85 30.05 27.89
CA CYS A 166 16.92 29.21 27.39
C CYS A 166 18.27 29.62 27.96
N MET A 167 19.23 28.71 27.92
CA MET A 167 20.54 28.89 28.53
C MET A 167 21.57 28.02 27.83
N LEU A 168 22.80 28.52 27.74
CA LEU A 168 23.94 27.72 27.30
C LEU A 168 24.12 26.52 28.23
N ARG A 169 24.41 25.32 27.69
CA ARG A 169 24.51 24.14 28.55
C ARG A 169 25.74 24.26 29.42
N PHE A 170 25.52 24.37 30.72
CA PHE A 170 26.62 24.48 31.67
C PHE A 170 27.52 23.24 31.59
N ARG A 171 28.83 23.49 31.56
CA ARG A 171 29.87 22.49 31.71
C ARG A 171 30.88 22.99 32.72
N SER A 172 31.31 22.12 33.61
CA SER A 172 32.33 22.46 34.60
C SER A 172 33.68 22.70 33.92
N LEU A 173 34.52 23.53 34.54
CA LEU A 173 35.86 23.85 34.06
C LEU A 173 36.73 22.59 33.83
N PRO A 174 36.77 21.60 34.74
CA PRO A 174 37.56 20.39 34.51
C PRO A 174 37.11 19.62 33.26
N VAL A 175 35.79 19.54 33.02
CA VAL A 175 35.24 18.86 31.83
C VAL A 175 35.59 19.61 30.54
N ARG A 176 35.55 20.95 30.56
CA ARG A 176 36.00 21.78 29.44
C ARG A 176 37.47 21.52 29.13
N LEU A 177 38.33 21.53 30.15
CA LEU A 177 39.77 21.32 29.99
C LEU A 177 40.10 19.93 29.43
N VAL A 178 39.49 18.88 29.95
CA VAL A 178 39.68 17.51 29.44
C VAL A 178 39.21 17.41 27.99
N ARG A 179 38.09 18.06 27.63
CA ARG A 179 37.58 18.07 26.26
C ARG A 179 38.53 18.79 25.31
N THR A 180 39.00 19.98 25.66
CA THR A 180 39.95 20.75 24.85
C THR A 180 41.29 20.01 24.74
N CYS A 181 41.73 19.29 25.78
CA CYS A 181 42.92 18.44 25.72
C CYS A 181 42.73 17.23 24.78
N LEU A 182 41.62 16.49 24.94
CA LEU A 182 41.30 15.32 24.12
C LEU A 182 41.10 15.67 22.64
N PHE A 183 40.46 16.81 22.38
CA PHE A 183 40.21 17.32 21.03
C PHE A 183 41.24 18.37 20.58
N SER A 184 42.41 18.46 21.24
CA SER A 184 43.43 19.49 20.95
C SER A 184 43.89 19.49 19.49
N VAL A 185 44.27 18.31 18.98
CA VAL A 185 44.70 18.13 17.58
C VAL A 185 43.61 18.56 16.59
N PRO A 186 42.37 18.01 16.63
CA PRO A 186 41.33 18.42 15.67
C PRO A 186 40.86 19.88 15.84
N LEU A 187 41.05 20.50 17.00
CA LEU A 187 40.74 21.92 17.21
C LEU A 187 41.76 22.83 16.52
N ILE A 188 43.06 22.56 16.70
CA ILE A 188 44.15 23.31 16.06
C ILE A 188 44.09 23.16 14.54
N LEU A 189 43.72 21.98 14.07
CA LEU A 189 43.58 21.66 12.65
C LEU A 189 42.29 22.24 12.02
N GLY A 190 41.45 22.93 12.78
CA GLY A 190 40.20 23.54 12.29
C GLY A 190 39.10 22.54 11.91
N MET A 191 39.25 21.27 12.28
CA MET A 191 38.23 20.23 12.03
C MET A 191 37.07 20.31 13.02
N ARG A 192 37.31 20.86 14.21
CA ARG A 192 36.33 21.03 15.27
C ARG A 192 36.34 22.47 15.78
N PHE A 193 35.16 22.96 16.16
CA PHE A 193 34.96 24.29 16.72
C PHE A 193 34.34 24.21 18.12
N GLU A 194 34.68 25.17 18.99
CA GLU A 194 34.12 25.29 20.35
C GLU A 194 32.75 25.98 20.33
N THR A 195 31.82 25.39 19.59
CA THR A 195 30.45 25.89 19.42
C THR A 195 29.43 24.91 19.98
N GLN A 196 28.38 25.46 20.61
CA GLN A 196 27.22 24.70 21.05
C GLN A 196 26.00 25.04 20.18
N LYS A 197 25.33 23.99 19.69
CA LYS A 197 24.03 24.11 19.02
C LYS A 197 22.91 23.87 20.03
N ILE A 198 21.93 24.75 20.07
CA ILE A 198 20.76 24.67 20.95
C ILE A 198 19.51 24.70 20.06
N THR A 199 18.70 23.64 20.10
CA THR A 199 17.42 23.56 19.40
C THR A 199 16.30 23.77 20.40
N ILE A 200 15.43 24.73 20.14
CA ILE A 200 14.37 25.12 21.06
C ILE A 200 13.06 25.14 20.26
N PRO A 201 12.03 24.37 20.67
CA PRO A 201 10.71 24.52 20.09
C PRO A 201 10.16 25.88 20.53
N ILE A 202 10.10 26.83 19.60
CA ILE A 202 9.71 28.20 19.92
C ILE A 202 8.21 28.39 19.81
N LEU A 203 7.52 27.73 18.89
CA LEU A 203 6.12 28.03 18.58
C LEU A 203 5.40 26.81 18.02
N ARG A 204 4.14 26.65 18.42
CA ARG A 204 3.18 25.72 17.81
C ARG A 204 1.95 26.54 17.39
N HIS A 205 1.80 26.78 16.10
CA HIS A 205 0.70 27.59 15.58
C HIS A 205 -0.14 26.81 14.57
N LYS A 206 -1.46 27.04 14.57
CA LYS A 206 -2.37 26.48 13.57
C LYS A 206 -2.67 27.55 12.54
N GLU A 207 -2.23 27.34 11.30
CA GLU A 207 -2.42 28.32 10.24
C GLU A 207 -3.93 28.55 10.01
N GLY A 208 -4.37 29.79 10.16
CA GLY A 208 -5.77 30.21 10.10
C GLY A 208 -5.99 31.40 9.17
N TYR A 209 -7.14 32.04 9.32
CA TYR A 209 -7.37 33.38 8.79
C TYR A 209 -7.37 34.37 9.95
N PRO A 210 -6.64 35.49 9.86
CA PRO A 210 -5.80 35.94 8.75
C PRO A 210 -4.49 35.13 8.60
N ARG A 211 -3.88 35.13 7.41
CA ARG A 211 -2.67 34.34 7.13
C ARG A 211 -1.46 34.90 7.88
N THR A 212 -0.54 34.02 8.25
CA THR A 212 0.80 34.39 8.71
C THR A 212 1.55 35.06 7.57
N GLU A 213 2.23 36.18 7.81
CA GLU A 213 3.12 36.82 6.83
C GLU A 213 4.58 36.72 7.27
N ALA A 214 4.84 36.92 8.55
CA ALA A 214 6.19 36.89 9.07
C ALA A 214 6.24 36.28 10.47
N ILE A 215 7.38 35.66 10.78
CA ILE A 215 7.68 35.21 12.13
C ILE A 215 8.80 36.11 12.65
N LYS A 216 8.50 36.87 13.70
CA LYS A 216 9.47 37.74 14.39
C LYS A 216 10.00 37.00 15.61
N ILE A 217 11.31 36.84 15.69
CA ILE A 217 11.98 36.25 16.85
C ILE A 217 12.78 37.35 17.52
N THR A 218 12.61 37.50 18.82
CA THR A 218 13.33 38.49 19.63
C THR A 218 14.09 37.79 20.76
N ILE A 219 15.34 38.19 20.97
CA ILE A 219 16.14 37.75 22.10
C ILE A 219 16.04 38.80 23.19
N ILE A 220 15.56 38.39 24.36
CA ILE A 220 15.38 39.25 25.52
C ILE A 220 16.36 38.81 26.61
N PRO A 221 17.20 39.71 27.16
CA PRO A 221 18.08 39.37 28.26
C PRO A 221 17.28 39.09 29.55
N ARG A 222 17.90 38.40 30.51
CA ARG A 222 17.29 38.19 31.82
C ARG A 222 16.96 39.54 32.48
N ALA A 223 15.79 39.62 33.10
CA ALA A 223 15.37 40.80 33.85
C ALA A 223 16.47 41.25 34.83
N GLY A 224 16.83 42.53 34.79
CA GLY A 224 17.90 43.12 35.60
C GLY A 224 19.31 42.98 35.02
N THR A 225 19.46 42.38 33.84
CA THR A 225 20.73 42.31 33.09
C THR A 225 20.56 42.91 31.70
N LEU A 226 21.66 43.42 31.13
CA LEU A 226 21.73 43.93 29.75
C LEU A 226 22.62 43.04 28.86
N PHE A 227 23.05 41.89 29.37
CA PHE A 227 23.96 40.99 28.66
C PHE A 227 23.18 40.12 27.70
N LEU A 228 23.39 40.36 26.41
CA LEU A 228 22.86 39.52 25.34
C LEU A 228 23.85 38.41 24.99
N PRO A 229 23.38 37.21 24.63
CA PRO A 229 24.26 36.14 24.15
C PRO A 229 24.87 36.50 22.79
N GLN A 230 26.13 36.09 22.58
CA GLN A 230 26.78 36.10 21.28
C GLN A 230 26.34 34.87 20.50
N LEU A 231 25.96 35.05 19.23
CA LEU A 231 25.53 33.99 18.33
C LEU A 231 26.36 34.06 17.05
N TYR A 232 26.67 32.90 16.46
CA TYR A 232 27.31 32.81 15.15
C TYR A 232 26.29 32.66 14.03
N ASP A 233 25.31 31.79 14.24
CA ASP A 233 24.28 31.50 13.25
C ASP A 233 22.98 31.15 13.98
N ALA A 234 21.87 31.40 13.30
CA ALA A 234 20.56 31.03 13.74
C ALA A 234 19.77 30.49 12.56
N GLU A 235 19.16 29.33 12.75
CA GLU A 235 18.36 28.66 11.73
C GLU A 235 16.97 28.43 12.31
N ILE A 236 15.93 28.81 11.56
CA ILE A 236 14.57 28.41 11.85
C ILE A 236 14.30 27.11 11.10
N ILE A 237 13.78 26.12 11.82
CA ILE A 237 13.31 24.85 11.28
C ILE A 237 11.80 24.82 11.44
N MET A 238 11.08 24.87 10.32
CA MET A 238 9.63 24.76 10.30
C MET A 238 9.24 23.33 9.97
N ASN A 239 8.56 22.68 10.91
CA ASN A 239 8.07 21.33 10.78
C ASN A 239 6.54 21.35 10.71
N SER A 240 5.98 21.00 9.56
CA SER A 240 4.53 20.91 9.41
C SER A 240 4.01 19.60 10.03
N GLU A 241 3.01 19.70 10.90
CA GLU A 241 2.37 18.55 11.52
C GLU A 241 1.31 18.03 10.54
N LEU A 242 1.52 16.83 9.99
CA LEU A 242 0.54 16.25 9.09
C LEU A 242 -0.70 15.84 9.91
N PRO A 243 -1.94 16.08 9.43
CA PRO A 243 -3.15 15.69 10.15
C PRO A 243 -3.12 14.20 10.48
N TRP A 244 -3.69 13.80 11.62
CA TRP A 244 -3.60 12.43 12.19
C TRP A 244 -3.84 11.29 11.18
N LYS A 245 -4.73 11.50 10.21
CA LYS A 245 -4.97 10.57 9.09
C LYS A 245 -3.72 10.27 8.24
N LYS A 246 -2.90 11.28 7.98
CA LYS A 246 -1.63 11.17 7.26
C LYS A 246 -0.52 10.56 8.13
N GLU A 247 -0.56 10.79 9.44
CA GLU A 247 0.33 10.12 10.40
C GLU A 247 0.05 8.61 10.48
N LEU A 248 -1.23 8.22 10.43
CA LEU A 248 -1.63 6.82 10.37
C LEU A 248 -1.14 6.17 9.07
N ILE A 249 -1.34 6.83 7.92
CA ILE A 249 -0.81 6.38 6.62
C ILE A 249 0.72 6.24 6.68
N ARG A 250 1.40 7.16 7.38
CA ARG A 250 2.85 7.11 7.58
C ARG A 250 3.30 5.89 8.38
N SER A 251 2.68 5.64 9.52
CA SER A 251 3.01 4.47 10.35
C SER A 251 2.70 3.15 9.62
N TRP A 252 1.72 3.18 8.71
CA TRP A 252 1.29 2.03 7.92
C TRP A 252 1.94 2.00 6.52
N LYS A 253 2.99 2.80 6.26
CA LYS A 253 3.67 2.85 4.95
C LYS A 253 4.03 1.45 4.46
N TRP A 254 4.62 0.62 5.32
CA TRP A 254 5.02 -0.74 4.98
C TRP A 254 3.84 -1.65 4.62
N THR A 255 2.74 -1.57 5.37
CA THR A 255 1.55 -2.38 5.08
C THR A 255 0.86 -1.89 3.81
N LEU A 256 0.77 -0.58 3.59
CA LEU A 256 0.26 -0.01 2.35
C LEU A 256 1.10 -0.39 1.13
N TYR A 257 2.43 -0.38 1.22
CA TYR A 257 3.31 -0.85 0.13
C TYR A 257 3.02 -2.30 -0.24
N VAL A 258 2.91 -3.20 0.76
CA VAL A 258 2.64 -4.62 0.52
C VAL A 258 1.24 -4.81 -0.08
N TRP A 259 0.21 -4.20 0.50
CA TRP A 259 -1.17 -4.36 0.04
C TRP A 259 -1.41 -3.76 -1.35
N THR A 260 -0.85 -2.59 -1.64
CA THR A 260 -0.95 -1.97 -2.97
C THR A 260 -0.20 -2.79 -4.02
N SER A 261 0.99 -3.31 -3.71
CA SER A 261 1.73 -4.21 -4.60
C SER A 261 0.94 -5.49 -4.91
N VAL A 262 0.34 -6.13 -3.89
CA VAL A 262 -0.51 -7.32 -4.07
C VAL A 262 -1.75 -7.00 -4.92
N TYR A 263 -2.41 -5.87 -4.68
CA TYR A 263 -3.55 -5.43 -5.48
C TYR A 263 -3.17 -5.19 -6.94
N MET A 264 -2.05 -4.49 -7.18
CA MET A 264 -1.54 -4.26 -8.53
C MET A 264 -1.17 -5.56 -9.23
N TYR A 265 -0.60 -6.53 -8.51
CA TYR A 265 -0.29 -7.86 -9.05
C TYR A 265 -1.55 -8.60 -9.49
N ILE A 266 -2.59 -8.66 -8.64
CA ILE A 266 -3.87 -9.30 -8.98
C ILE A 266 -4.51 -8.61 -10.20
N MET A 267 -4.50 -7.28 -10.26
CA MET A 267 -5.02 -6.54 -11.41
C MET A 267 -4.27 -6.84 -12.70
N LEU A 268 -2.94 -6.91 -12.66
CA LEU A 268 -2.12 -7.25 -13.83
C LEU A 268 -2.38 -8.67 -14.30
N LEU A 269 -2.58 -9.64 -13.39
CA LEU A 269 -3.00 -11.00 -13.72
C LEU A 269 -4.38 -11.06 -14.37
N ILE A 270 -5.35 -10.26 -13.90
CA ILE A 270 -6.69 -10.18 -14.50
C ILE A 270 -6.60 -9.62 -15.92
N VAL A 271 -5.86 -8.54 -16.15
CA VAL A 271 -5.65 -7.96 -17.48
C VAL A 271 -4.98 -8.96 -18.42
N LEU A 272 -3.94 -9.63 -17.93
CA LEU A 272 -3.22 -10.66 -18.66
C LEU A 272 -4.16 -11.83 -19.03
N GLY A 273 -4.97 -12.31 -18.09
CA GLY A 273 -6.00 -13.33 -18.34
C GLY A 273 -7.10 -12.88 -19.30
N CYS A 274 -7.51 -11.61 -19.26
CA CYS A 274 -8.47 -11.02 -20.19
C CYS A 274 -7.90 -10.84 -21.60
N TRP A 275 -6.61 -10.54 -21.75
CA TRP A 275 -5.91 -10.52 -23.04
C TRP A 275 -5.67 -11.92 -23.59
N PHE A 276 -5.42 -12.91 -22.74
CA PHE A 276 -5.29 -14.31 -23.18
C PHE A 276 -6.63 -14.99 -23.42
N ARG A 277 -7.74 -14.53 -22.84
CA ARG A 277 -9.09 -15.04 -23.11
C ARG A 277 -9.42 -15.09 -24.61
N PRO A 278 -9.36 -14.00 -25.39
CA PRO A 278 -9.64 -14.04 -26.83
C PRO A 278 -8.65 -14.90 -27.61
N LEU A 279 -7.47 -15.20 -27.04
CA LEU A 279 -6.46 -16.06 -27.66
C LEU A 279 -6.70 -17.55 -27.35
N MET A 280 -7.28 -17.86 -26.19
CA MET A 280 -7.62 -19.23 -25.75
C MET A 280 -8.98 -19.72 -26.27
N PHE A 281 -9.98 -18.84 -26.42
CA PHE A 281 -11.30 -19.20 -26.95
C PHE A 281 -11.28 -19.86 -28.35
N PRO A 282 -10.50 -19.39 -29.35
CA PRO A 282 -10.45 -20.06 -30.66
C PRO A 282 -9.73 -21.43 -30.61
N VAL A 283 -8.78 -21.62 -29.70
CA VAL A 283 -8.01 -22.88 -29.56
C VAL A 283 -8.81 -23.95 -28.82
N ILE A 284 -9.58 -23.57 -27.79
CA ILE A 284 -10.40 -24.53 -27.02
C ILE A 284 -11.53 -25.08 -27.89
N ILE A 285 -12.17 -24.26 -28.73
CA ILE A 285 -13.21 -24.71 -29.69
C ILE A 285 -12.62 -25.65 -30.75
N ALA A 286 -11.43 -25.35 -31.29
CA ALA A 286 -10.76 -26.24 -32.25
C ALA A 286 -10.35 -27.59 -31.63
N SER A 287 -9.97 -27.59 -30.34
CA SER A 287 -9.63 -28.82 -29.62
C SER A 287 -10.86 -29.68 -29.25
N TYR A 288 -12.04 -29.06 -29.09
CA TYR A 288 -13.30 -29.77 -28.86
C TYR A 288 -13.82 -30.39 -30.17
N SER A 289 -13.78 -29.62 -31.26
CA SER A 289 -14.23 -30.09 -32.58
C SER A 289 -13.36 -31.23 -33.13
N ARG A 290 -12.05 -31.24 -32.86
CA ARG A 290 -11.16 -32.37 -33.20
C ARG A 290 -11.45 -33.64 -32.39
N LYS A 291 -12.09 -33.53 -31.23
CA LYS A 291 -12.44 -34.67 -30.38
C LYS A 291 -13.80 -35.27 -30.75
N GLU A 292 -14.68 -34.49 -31.38
CA GLU A 292 -15.94 -34.97 -31.97
C GLU A 292 -15.68 -35.82 -33.23
N GLU A 293 -14.76 -35.42 -34.12
CA GLU A 293 -14.43 -36.21 -35.34
C GLU A 293 -13.89 -37.62 -35.03
N ASP A 294 -13.07 -37.77 -33.98
CA ASP A 294 -12.52 -39.07 -33.56
C ASP A 294 -13.57 -39.95 -32.84
N PHE A 295 -14.61 -39.34 -32.25
CA PHE A 295 -15.70 -40.06 -31.58
C PHE A 295 -16.83 -40.46 -32.55
N ASP A 296 -17.08 -39.66 -33.58
CA ASP A 296 -18.12 -39.94 -34.57
C ASP A 296 -17.74 -41.11 -35.50
N THR A 297 -16.45 -41.31 -35.79
CA THR A 297 -15.99 -42.42 -36.64
C THR A 297 -16.16 -43.80 -35.96
N ALA A 298 -16.19 -43.85 -34.63
CA ALA A 298 -16.39 -45.08 -33.86
C ALA A 298 -17.87 -45.39 -33.55
N THR A 299 -18.77 -44.42 -33.75
CA THR A 299 -20.16 -44.52 -33.25
C THR A 299 -21.18 -44.71 -34.38
N GLU A 300 -20.75 -44.73 -35.65
CA GLU A 300 -21.66 -44.85 -36.79
C GLU A 300 -22.22 -46.27 -37.05
N VAL A 301 -21.81 -47.28 -36.27
CA VAL A 301 -22.29 -48.68 -36.44
C VAL A 301 -23.57 -49.02 -35.66
N ARG A 302 -24.11 -48.14 -34.80
CA ARG A 302 -25.35 -48.49 -34.07
C ARG A 302 -26.26 -47.31 -33.79
N ARG A 303 -27.00 -46.88 -34.83
CA ARG A 303 -28.05 -45.87 -34.74
C ARG A 303 -29.39 -46.51 -34.36
N GLU A 304 -29.84 -46.34 -33.12
CA GLU A 304 -31.27 -46.26 -32.77
C GLU A 304 -31.52 -45.21 -31.66
N ARG A 305 -32.33 -44.19 -32.03
CA ARG A 305 -33.08 -43.14 -31.27
C ARG A 305 -32.37 -42.10 -30.35
N PRO A 306 -32.65 -40.78 -30.53
CA PRO A 306 -32.22 -39.72 -29.62
C PRO A 306 -33.33 -39.31 -28.61
N LEU A 307 -32.92 -39.01 -27.37
CA LEU A 307 -33.78 -38.51 -26.28
C LEU A 307 -33.02 -37.42 -25.50
N ILE A 308 -32.69 -36.30 -26.16
CA ILE A 308 -31.98 -35.15 -25.52
C ILE A 308 -32.61 -33.78 -25.90
N THR A 309 -33.57 -33.73 -26.83
CA THR A 309 -34.20 -32.46 -27.27
C THR A 309 -35.20 -31.88 -26.27
N GLN A 310 -35.62 -32.61 -25.24
CA GLN A 310 -36.67 -32.17 -24.31
C GLN A 310 -36.15 -31.26 -23.19
N GLU A 311 -34.96 -31.56 -22.62
CA GLU A 311 -34.44 -30.87 -21.44
C GLU A 311 -33.99 -29.43 -21.74
N SER A 312 -33.39 -29.20 -22.91
CA SER A 312 -32.93 -27.86 -23.34
C SER A 312 -34.09 -26.89 -23.58
N ARG A 313 -35.26 -27.40 -23.98
CA ARG A 313 -36.46 -26.59 -24.19
C ARG A 313 -37.06 -26.13 -22.86
N GLU A 314 -37.10 -26.99 -21.85
CA GLU A 314 -37.63 -26.67 -20.52
C GLU A 314 -36.75 -25.64 -19.78
N VAL A 315 -35.43 -25.72 -19.91
CA VAL A 315 -34.50 -24.72 -19.33
C VAL A 315 -34.65 -23.36 -20.01
N SER A 316 -34.93 -23.32 -21.32
CA SER A 316 -35.16 -22.06 -22.04
C SER A 316 -36.48 -21.37 -21.63
N GLU A 317 -37.52 -22.15 -21.32
CA GLU A 317 -38.82 -21.64 -20.91
C GLU A 317 -38.82 -21.11 -19.48
N THR A 318 -38.09 -21.76 -18.57
CA THR A 318 -37.92 -21.29 -17.18
C THR A 318 -37.15 -19.96 -17.11
N LEU A 319 -36.10 -19.80 -17.93
CA LEU A 319 -35.35 -18.55 -18.04
C LEU A 319 -36.19 -17.40 -18.61
N ARG A 320 -37.06 -17.68 -19.59
CA ARG A 320 -37.96 -16.70 -20.19
C ARG A 320 -39.01 -16.19 -19.20
N LYS A 321 -39.61 -17.10 -18.41
CA LYS A 321 -40.54 -16.76 -17.33
C LYS A 321 -39.89 -15.89 -16.26
N TRP A 322 -38.64 -16.18 -15.89
CA TRP A 322 -37.89 -15.39 -14.91
C TRP A 322 -37.59 -13.96 -15.39
N LYS A 323 -37.38 -13.77 -16.70
CA LYS A 323 -37.13 -12.46 -17.30
C LYS A 323 -38.40 -11.59 -17.34
N GLU A 324 -39.55 -12.19 -17.61
CA GLU A 324 -40.86 -11.51 -17.59
C GLU A 324 -41.30 -11.10 -16.19
N ILE A 325 -41.07 -11.92 -15.17
CA ILE A 325 -41.37 -11.56 -13.76
C ILE A 325 -40.54 -10.36 -13.31
N ARG A 326 -39.28 -10.28 -13.74
CA ARG A 326 -38.37 -9.19 -13.38
C ARG A 326 -38.75 -7.87 -14.05
N ASN A 327 -39.23 -7.92 -15.30
CA ASN A 327 -39.74 -6.74 -16.00
C ASN A 327 -41.08 -6.27 -15.43
N LYS A 328 -42.00 -7.17 -15.05
CA LYS A 328 -43.27 -6.80 -14.39
C LYS A 328 -43.07 -6.09 -13.05
N ARG A 329 -42.04 -6.46 -12.28
CA ARG A 329 -41.68 -5.76 -11.03
C ARG A 329 -41.10 -4.36 -11.28
N LYS A 330 -40.41 -4.15 -12.41
CA LYS A 330 -39.93 -2.83 -12.82
C LYS A 330 -41.05 -1.91 -13.29
N GLU A 331 -42.09 -2.45 -13.93
CA GLU A 331 -43.25 -1.67 -14.39
C GLU A 331 -44.17 -1.25 -13.24
N MET A 332 -44.33 -2.08 -12.20
CA MET A 332 -45.11 -1.70 -10.99
C MET A 332 -44.45 -0.59 -10.17
N LEU A 333 -43.12 -0.49 -10.17
CA LEU A 333 -42.37 0.54 -9.43
C LEU A 333 -42.44 1.93 -10.09
N LEU A 334 -42.72 2.00 -11.39
CA LEU A 334 -42.82 3.24 -12.15
C LEU A 334 -44.22 3.87 -12.13
N HIS A 335 -45.26 3.12 -11.73
CA HIS A 335 -46.65 3.59 -11.68
C HIS A 335 -47.13 3.96 -10.26
N GLY A 336 -46.23 4.04 -9.28
CA GLY A 336 -46.54 4.29 -7.88
C GLY A 336 -46.10 5.67 -7.37
N VAL A 337 -46.54 6.76 -8.01
CA VAL A 337 -46.42 8.13 -7.46
C VAL A 337 -47.77 8.84 -7.65
N ALA A 338 -48.58 8.79 -6.57
CA ALA A 338 -49.70 9.61 -6.03
C ALA A 338 -50.45 10.69 -6.90
N PRO A 339 -51.65 11.22 -6.52
CA PRO A 339 -52.31 11.15 -5.20
C PRO A 339 -53.88 11.08 -5.14
N ASP A 340 -54.37 11.07 -3.90
CA ASP A 340 -55.63 11.61 -3.34
C ASP A 340 -56.89 10.75 -3.04
N THR A 341 -57.39 11.03 -1.81
CA THR A 341 -58.77 11.00 -1.28
C THR A 341 -59.26 9.80 -0.45
N GLU A 342 -59.39 10.07 0.85
CA GLU A 342 -60.42 9.70 1.85
C GLU A 342 -61.23 8.39 1.69
N GLY A 343 -61.37 7.64 2.80
CA GLY A 343 -62.49 6.70 2.96
C GLY A 343 -62.28 5.55 3.95
N SER A 344 -62.88 5.71 5.13
CA SER A 344 -63.06 4.77 6.24
C SER A 344 -63.40 3.29 5.93
N SER A 345 -62.91 2.42 6.82
CA SER A 345 -63.54 1.20 7.42
C SER A 345 -63.97 0.00 6.56
N ALA A 346 -63.39 -1.18 6.85
CA ALA A 346 -64.12 -2.39 7.29
C ALA A 346 -63.15 -3.56 7.66
N SER A 347 -63.64 -4.40 8.56
CA SER A 347 -62.97 -5.40 9.41
C SER A 347 -63.07 -6.85 8.89
N SER A 348 -62.15 -7.75 9.32
CA SER A 348 -62.44 -9.04 10.01
C SER A 348 -61.19 -9.97 9.99
N ILE A 349 -60.52 -10.26 11.12
CA ILE A 349 -60.67 -11.41 12.07
C ILE A 349 -60.32 -12.77 11.43
N SER A 350 -59.31 -13.53 11.89
CA SER A 350 -59.28 -14.40 13.09
C SER A 350 -57.81 -14.62 13.57
N VAL A 351 -57.45 -14.46 14.86
CA VAL A 351 -57.64 -15.31 16.05
C VAL A 351 -56.89 -16.66 16.00
N THR A 352 -55.75 -16.71 16.70
CA THR A 352 -55.46 -17.69 17.79
C THR A 352 -54.48 -17.07 18.80
N ARG A 353 -54.97 -16.87 20.03
CA ARG A 353 -54.26 -16.66 21.32
C ARG A 353 -53.89 -18.07 21.86
N ASP A 354 -52.94 -18.33 22.75
CA ASP A 354 -52.66 -17.81 24.11
C ASP A 354 -51.17 -18.14 24.44
N ASP A 355 -50.37 -17.16 24.84
CA ASP A 355 -50.05 -16.73 26.23
C ASP A 355 -49.03 -17.63 26.97
N SER A 356 -47.88 -17.04 27.32
CA SER A 356 -47.29 -17.24 28.64
C SER A 356 -46.58 -15.95 29.09
N SER A 357 -46.99 -15.53 30.29
CA SER A 357 -46.77 -14.28 30.99
C SER A 357 -45.44 -14.22 31.75
N SER A 358 -44.86 -13.02 31.89
CA SER A 358 -44.63 -12.29 33.16
C SER A 358 -43.60 -11.15 32.93
N THR A 359 -44.03 -9.87 32.94
CA THR A 359 -44.03 -8.91 34.07
C THR A 359 -42.64 -8.28 34.31
N ALA A 360 -42.43 -7.08 33.75
CA ALA A 360 -42.26 -5.78 34.43
C ALA A 360 -40.80 -5.48 34.80
N GLU A 361 -40.15 -4.52 34.15
CA GLU A 361 -40.12 -3.08 34.48
C GLU A 361 -39.48 -2.79 35.84
N ASP A 362 -38.30 -2.17 35.84
CA ASP A 362 -38.13 -0.96 36.65
C ASP A 362 -37.01 -0.06 36.08
N ALA A 363 -37.27 1.23 36.17
CA ALA A 363 -36.44 2.35 35.77
C ALA A 363 -35.40 2.66 36.86
N GLY A 364 -34.16 2.95 36.45
CA GLY A 364 -33.10 3.42 37.34
C GLY A 364 -32.95 4.92 37.24
N ASP A 365 -33.44 5.64 38.24
CA ASP A 365 -33.37 7.08 38.41
C ASP A 365 -32.01 7.58 38.91
N SER A 366 -31.85 8.89 38.73
CA SER A 366 -30.72 9.76 39.07
C SER A 366 -30.34 9.77 40.56
N GLU A 367 -29.05 9.93 40.86
CA GLU A 367 -28.59 10.52 42.12
C GLU A 367 -27.62 11.68 41.89
N PHE A 368 -28.00 12.80 42.50
CA PHE A 368 -27.33 14.08 42.63
C PHE A 368 -26.62 14.10 43.98
N VAL A 369 -25.32 14.37 44.01
CA VAL A 369 -24.59 14.65 45.25
C VAL A 369 -23.80 15.93 45.07
N GLY A 370 -24.24 16.98 45.76
CA GLY A 370 -23.42 18.13 46.11
C GLY A 370 -22.64 17.84 47.40
N PHE A 371 -21.49 18.48 47.54
CA PHE A 371 -20.83 18.69 48.82
C PHE A 371 -20.21 20.08 48.83
N ASP A 372 -20.63 20.86 49.82
CA ASP A 372 -19.94 22.04 50.35
C ASP A 372 -18.70 21.60 51.12
N ASP A 373 -17.58 22.32 50.90
CA ASP A 373 -16.68 22.90 51.91
C ASP A 373 -15.60 23.76 51.24
#